data_AF-A0A496UQD4-F1
#
_entry.id   AF-A0A496UQD4-F1
#
_cell.length_a   1.000
_cell.length_b   1.000
_cell.length_c   1.000
_cell.angle_alpha   90.00
_cell.angle_beta   90.00
_cell.angle_gamma   90.00
#
_symmetry.space_group_name_H-M   'P 1'
#
loop_
_entity.id
_entity.type
_entity.pdbx_description
1 polymer ?
#
loop_
_entity_poly.entity_id
_entity_poly.type
_entity_poly.pdbx_seq_one_letter_code
_entity_poly.pdbx_strand_id
1 'polypeptide(L)'
;MEVPDPRHRGAQPKVDTDVKTLHPEKRNEQLVRFSTHMNKVVVGQPKAIDKLTDSFSRLVSGVHDPERPLLTMMFMGPTGVGKTETVRALAESVFGNKRAYTRVNCQEYSAHYNISKLLGSPPGYVGGEIRPLLAQENLDRHHQKALENQTGLVSEAGSKLSTMFPADSDRNLSIILFDEIEKAHPKLWNLLLGILEDGTVVLGNNEEVDFRQSIIILTTNVGSAAMGAHLAQNNIGFSSGITTEKMDQDIEEAAMREAKKVFPFEFINRFDDIITYHTLKQTHLYSILDILIAQIHHRSLMCSEPFLLEITQEAKTKLVEAGTDIQFGARPLKRVVEKEIVTPISHYICSDQIRKGDLITVDVEDGDFLFRKETGVTSWEELESLGPFPEAKWAKEDLGVK
;
A
#
# COMPACT_ATOMS: atom_id res chain seq x y z
N MET A 1 -27.68 58.14 46.44
CA MET A 1 -27.88 56.97 45.56
C MET A 1 -28.39 57.50 44.24
N GLU A 2 -27.47 57.80 43.33
CA GLU A 2 -27.81 58.08 41.93
C GLU A 2 -27.70 56.77 41.16
N VAL A 3 -28.77 56.40 40.45
CA VAL A 3 -28.82 55.22 39.59
C VAL A 3 -28.06 55.54 38.30
N PRO A 4 -27.09 54.73 37.85
CA PRO A 4 -26.35 55.02 36.62
C PRO A 4 -27.25 54.88 35.38
N ASP A 5 -27.08 55.80 34.44
CA ASP A 5 -27.78 55.87 33.14
C ASP A 5 -27.50 54.61 32.28
N PRO A 6 -28.53 53.91 31.76
CA PRO A 6 -28.36 52.70 30.94
C PRO A 6 -27.83 52.95 29.51
N ARG A 7 -27.46 54.18 29.15
CA ARG A 7 -27.07 54.56 27.78
C ARG A 7 -25.58 54.42 27.43
N HIS A 8 -24.81 53.65 28.18
CA HIS A 8 -23.45 53.24 27.79
C HIS A 8 -23.31 51.71 27.69
N ARG A 9 -24.08 51.10 26.78
CA ARG A 9 -23.62 49.84 26.16
C ARG A 9 -22.67 50.24 25.05
N GLY A 10 -21.36 50.13 25.30
CA GLY A 10 -20.34 50.20 24.26
C GLY A 10 -20.76 49.28 23.11
N ALA A 11 -20.74 49.82 21.89
CA ALA A 11 -21.01 49.03 20.69
C ALA A 11 -20.07 47.82 20.70
N GLN A 12 -20.62 46.62 20.85
CA GLN A 12 -19.87 45.40 20.62
C GLN A 12 -19.32 45.46 19.19
N PRO A 13 -18.03 45.17 18.96
CA PRO A 13 -17.51 45.13 17.61
C PRO A 13 -18.35 44.09 16.84
N LYS A 14 -19.03 44.53 15.78
CA LYS A 14 -19.67 43.61 14.84
C LYS A 14 -18.54 42.77 14.25
N VAL A 15 -18.43 41.53 14.71
CA VAL A 15 -17.60 40.53 14.05
C VAL A 15 -18.22 40.33 12.68
N ASP A 16 -17.56 40.83 11.66
CA ASP A 16 -17.97 40.61 10.27
C ASP A 16 -17.75 39.12 10.00
N THR A 17 -18.79 38.32 10.17
CA THR A 17 -18.72 36.88 9.96
C THR A 17 -18.73 36.63 8.46
N ASP A 18 -17.55 36.61 7.86
CA ASP A 18 -17.30 36.15 6.50
C ASP A 18 -17.61 34.63 6.43
N VAL A 19 -18.88 34.31 6.23
CA VAL A 19 -19.36 32.93 6.13
C VAL A 19 -18.94 32.38 4.77
N LYS A 20 -17.93 31.49 4.78
CA LYS A 20 -17.45 30.79 3.58
C LYS A 20 -18.15 29.45 3.44
N THR A 21 -18.61 29.14 2.24
CA THR A 21 -19.10 27.81 1.88
C THR A 21 -17.91 26.84 1.82
N LEU A 22 -18.03 25.70 2.49
CA LEU A 22 -17.03 24.62 2.43
C LEU A 22 -17.38 23.67 1.28
N HIS A 23 -16.35 23.18 0.58
CA HIS A 23 -16.52 22.26 -0.54
C HIS A 23 -15.87 20.91 -0.19
N PRO A 24 -16.65 19.81 -0.08
CA PRO A 24 -16.12 18.50 0.33
C PRO A 24 -15.12 17.92 -0.69
N GLU A 25 -15.29 18.25 -1.98
CA GLU A 25 -14.40 17.80 -3.06
C GLU A 25 -13.00 18.43 -3.02
N LYS A 26 -12.83 19.50 -2.24
CA LYS A 26 -11.57 20.26 -2.21
C LYS A 26 -10.55 19.55 -1.33
N ARG A 27 -9.63 18.82 -1.96
CA ARG A 27 -8.46 18.21 -1.32
C ARG A 27 -7.29 19.20 -1.25
N ASN A 28 -6.48 19.12 -0.20
CA ASN A 28 -5.23 19.88 -0.12
C ASN A 28 -4.15 19.23 -0.99
N GLU A 29 -3.05 19.95 -1.24
CA GLU A 29 -1.95 19.46 -2.08
C GLU A 29 -1.35 18.14 -1.57
N GLN A 30 -1.22 17.98 -0.24
CA GLN A 30 -0.73 16.76 0.40
C GLN A 30 -1.59 15.53 0.04
N LEU A 31 -2.92 15.64 0.14
CA LEU A 31 -3.83 14.53 -0.20
C LEU A 31 -3.85 14.24 -1.70
N VAL A 32 -3.72 15.27 -2.55
CA VAL A 32 -3.57 15.07 -4.00
C VAL A 32 -2.30 14.30 -4.31
N ARG A 33 -1.15 14.72 -3.75
CA ARG A 33 0.14 14.01 -3.91
C ARG A 33 0.07 12.56 -3.43
N PHE A 34 -0.54 12.33 -2.26
CA PHE A 34 -0.78 10.99 -1.73
C PHE A 34 -1.60 10.14 -2.72
N SER A 35 -2.78 10.61 -3.13
CA SER A 35 -3.65 9.89 -4.07
C SER A 35 -2.96 9.60 -5.40
N THR A 36 -2.18 10.55 -5.94
CA THR A 36 -1.41 10.36 -7.18
C THR A 36 -0.34 9.29 -7.02
N HIS A 37 0.42 9.29 -5.91
CA HIS A 37 1.40 8.24 -5.62
C HIS A 37 0.73 6.87 -5.50
N MET A 38 -0.37 6.77 -4.74
CA MET A 38 -1.10 5.53 -4.56
C MET A 38 -1.61 4.95 -5.89
N ASN A 39 -2.19 5.77 -6.76
CA ASN A 39 -2.68 5.33 -8.08
C ASN A 39 -1.56 4.87 -9.03
N LYS A 40 -0.36 5.46 -8.88
CA LYS A 40 0.81 5.07 -9.66
C LYS A 40 1.34 3.69 -9.25
N VAL A 41 1.32 3.38 -7.96
CA VAL A 41 1.85 2.12 -7.42
C VAL A 41 0.81 0.99 -7.47
N VAL A 42 -0.45 1.29 -7.13
CA VAL A 42 -1.54 0.30 -7.04
C VAL A 42 -2.42 0.36 -8.29
N VAL A 43 -2.05 -0.46 -9.27
CA VAL A 43 -2.69 -0.47 -10.59
C VAL A 43 -4.08 -1.11 -10.54
N GLY A 44 -5.05 -0.44 -11.16
CA GLY A 44 -6.36 -1.03 -11.48
C GLY A 44 -7.35 -1.06 -10.32
N GLN A 45 -7.09 -0.30 -9.25
CA GLN A 45 -7.91 -0.27 -8.02
C GLN A 45 -8.38 1.15 -7.65
N PRO A 46 -8.95 1.96 -8.57
CA PRO A 46 -9.22 3.38 -8.32
C PRO A 46 -10.14 3.59 -7.10
N LYS A 47 -11.23 2.82 -6.99
CA LYS A 47 -12.15 2.91 -5.84
C LYS A 47 -11.53 2.55 -4.50
N ALA A 48 -10.62 1.58 -4.49
CA ALA A 48 -9.90 1.22 -3.29
C ALA A 48 -8.97 2.36 -2.85
N ILE A 49 -8.33 3.02 -3.81
CA ILE A 49 -7.46 4.18 -3.56
C ILE A 49 -8.27 5.41 -3.16
N ASP A 50 -9.45 5.63 -3.72
CA ASP A 50 -10.35 6.71 -3.29
C ASP A 50 -10.79 6.53 -1.84
N LYS A 51 -11.28 5.33 -1.49
CA LYS A 51 -11.64 4.99 -0.10
C LYS A 51 -10.45 5.17 0.85
N LEU A 52 -9.27 4.66 0.48
CA LEU A 52 -8.05 4.83 1.27
C LEU A 52 -7.67 6.31 1.44
N THR A 53 -7.81 7.12 0.38
CA THR A 53 -7.53 8.55 0.43
C THR A 53 -8.48 9.26 1.38
N ASP A 54 -9.75 8.89 1.39
CA ASP A 54 -10.74 9.42 2.33
C ASP A 54 -10.44 8.97 3.77
N SER A 55 -10.06 7.71 4.00
CA SER A 55 -9.59 7.21 5.30
C SER A 55 -8.35 7.97 5.78
N PHE A 56 -7.38 8.18 4.90
CA PHE A 56 -6.17 8.95 5.19
C PHE A 56 -6.48 10.42 5.46
N SER A 57 -7.49 10.99 4.79
CA SER A 57 -7.96 12.36 5.07
C SER A 57 -8.49 12.51 6.50
N ARG A 58 -9.20 11.50 7.02
CA ARG A 58 -9.68 11.46 8.41
C ARG A 58 -8.51 11.42 9.39
N LEU A 59 -7.53 10.54 9.14
CA LEU A 59 -6.30 10.48 9.93
C LEU A 59 -5.62 11.86 10.02
N VAL A 60 -5.30 12.47 8.87
CA VAL A 60 -4.58 13.75 8.86
C VAL A 60 -5.42 14.94 9.35
N SER A 61 -6.74 14.80 9.43
CA SER A 61 -7.61 15.84 10.01
C SER A 61 -7.46 15.95 11.53
N GLY A 62 -6.94 14.91 12.18
CA GLY A 62 -6.86 14.81 13.64
C GLY A 62 -8.20 14.51 14.32
N VAL A 63 -9.30 14.37 13.58
CA VAL A 63 -10.62 14.03 14.12
C VAL A 63 -10.72 12.51 14.26
N HIS A 64 -10.29 11.99 15.41
CA HIS A 64 -10.33 10.57 15.76
C HIS A 64 -10.71 10.38 17.23
N ASP A 65 -11.15 9.17 17.56
CA ASP A 65 -11.37 8.75 18.95
C ASP A 65 -10.01 8.49 19.62
N PRO A 66 -9.65 9.22 20.69
CA PRO A 66 -8.34 9.07 21.33
C PRO A 66 -8.15 7.73 22.03
N GLU A 67 -9.21 6.97 22.31
CA GLU A 67 -9.14 5.68 22.99
C GLU A 67 -9.00 4.49 22.02
N ARG A 68 -9.08 4.74 20.70
CA ARG A 68 -9.04 3.71 19.68
C ARG A 68 -7.85 3.91 18.75
N PRO A 69 -7.42 2.88 17.99
CA PRO A 69 -6.41 3.06 16.95
C PRO A 69 -6.85 4.15 15.95
N LEU A 70 -5.89 4.96 15.49
CA LEU A 70 -6.15 6.13 14.63
C LEU A 70 -6.96 5.81 13.37
N LEU A 71 -6.69 4.64 12.79
CA LEU A 71 -7.38 4.16 11.60
C LEU A 71 -7.33 2.64 11.53
N THR A 72 -8.48 2.04 11.30
CA THR A 72 -8.66 0.59 11.21
C THR A 72 -9.31 0.23 9.89
N MET A 73 -8.64 -0.61 9.09
CA MET A 73 -9.11 -0.97 7.75
C MET A 73 -9.05 -2.47 7.50
N MET A 74 -10.04 -2.98 6.77
CA MET A 74 -10.02 -4.35 6.25
C MET A 74 -9.99 -4.34 4.72
N PHE A 75 -8.95 -4.94 4.14
CA PHE A 75 -8.77 -5.10 2.70
C PHE A 75 -9.23 -6.48 2.26
N MET A 76 -10.26 -6.50 1.42
CA MET A 76 -10.87 -7.72 0.90
C MET A 76 -10.62 -7.85 -0.59
N GLY A 77 -10.27 -9.05 -1.08
CA GLY A 77 -10.03 -9.22 -2.51
C GLY A 77 -9.27 -10.50 -2.84
N PRO A 78 -9.17 -10.87 -4.13
CA PRO A 78 -8.34 -12.00 -4.57
C PRO A 78 -6.85 -11.82 -4.25
N THR A 79 -6.08 -12.89 -4.35
CA THR A 79 -4.62 -12.84 -4.18
C THR A 79 -3.98 -12.06 -5.34
N GLY A 80 -2.95 -11.26 -5.03
CA GLY A 80 -2.13 -10.61 -6.07
C GLY A 80 -2.77 -9.41 -6.78
N VAL A 81 -3.85 -8.84 -6.22
CA VAL A 81 -4.57 -7.68 -6.82
C VAL A 81 -4.11 -6.31 -6.29
N GLY A 82 -3.25 -6.27 -5.27
CA GLY A 82 -2.69 -5.03 -4.75
C GLY A 82 -2.86 -4.78 -3.24
N LYS A 83 -3.61 -5.60 -2.49
CA LYS A 83 -3.87 -5.39 -1.04
C LYS A 83 -2.60 -5.05 -0.22
N THR A 84 -1.60 -5.93 -0.27
CA THR A 84 -0.33 -5.72 0.44
C THR A 84 0.51 -4.60 -0.17
N GLU A 85 0.39 -4.36 -1.47
CA GLU A 85 1.12 -3.29 -2.16
C GLU A 85 0.59 -1.91 -1.75
N THR A 86 -0.73 -1.78 -1.52
CA THR A 86 -1.34 -0.59 -0.93
C THR A 86 -0.73 -0.26 0.44
N VAL A 87 -0.50 -1.27 1.29
CA VAL A 87 0.13 -1.06 2.60
C VAL A 87 1.57 -0.57 2.46
N ARG A 88 2.31 -1.12 1.49
CA ARG A 88 3.68 -0.69 1.19
C ARG A 88 3.73 0.75 0.69
N ALA A 89 2.84 1.12 -0.23
CA ALA A 89 2.74 2.49 -0.74
C ALA A 89 2.31 3.48 0.36
N LEU A 90 1.42 3.06 1.27
CA LEU A 90 1.09 3.84 2.46
C LEU A 90 2.31 4.02 3.38
N ALA A 91 3.05 2.95 3.68
CA ALA A 91 4.26 3.02 4.50
C ALA A 91 5.37 3.88 3.86
N GLU A 92 5.50 3.81 2.53
CA GLU A 92 6.40 4.66 1.75
C GLU A 92 5.99 6.13 1.83
N SER A 93 4.69 6.43 1.70
CA SER A 93 4.20 7.80 1.84
C SER A 93 4.41 8.34 3.27
N VAL A 94 4.04 7.55 4.29
CA VAL A 94 4.06 7.99 5.69
C VAL A 94 5.48 8.09 6.23
N PHE A 95 6.32 7.06 6.02
CA PHE A 95 7.64 6.94 6.63
C PHE A 95 8.81 7.10 5.64
N GLY A 96 8.54 7.18 4.33
CA GLY A 96 9.57 7.21 3.29
C GLY A 96 10.19 5.84 2.99
N ASN A 97 9.59 4.75 3.48
CA ASN A 97 10.11 3.41 3.25
C ASN A 97 8.98 2.38 3.13
N LYS A 98 8.90 1.72 1.96
CA LYS A 98 7.90 0.68 1.67
C LYS A 98 7.88 -0.53 2.60
N ARG A 99 8.91 -0.72 3.44
CA ARG A 99 9.02 -1.80 4.44
C ARG A 99 8.78 -1.31 5.87
N ALA A 100 8.44 -0.04 6.06
CA ALA A 100 8.22 0.55 7.37
C ALA A 100 6.83 0.24 7.92
N TYR A 101 6.55 -1.04 8.16
CA TYR A 101 5.31 -1.49 8.80
C TYR A 101 5.56 -2.84 9.49
N THR A 102 4.85 -3.09 10.58
CA THR A 102 4.91 -4.36 11.31
C THR A 102 3.99 -5.37 10.63
N ARG A 103 4.56 -6.42 10.04
CA ARG A 103 3.79 -7.47 9.36
C ARG A 103 3.58 -8.69 10.27
N VAL A 104 2.33 -9.05 10.47
CA VAL A 104 1.88 -10.28 11.13
C VAL A 104 1.29 -11.21 10.07
N ASN A 105 2.00 -12.29 9.75
CA ASN A 105 1.50 -13.32 8.85
C ASN A 105 0.54 -14.25 9.61
N CYS A 106 -0.78 -14.06 9.45
CA CYS A 106 -1.79 -14.76 10.23
C CYS A 106 -1.80 -16.29 10.01
N GLN A 107 -1.26 -16.77 8.88
CA GLN A 107 -1.10 -18.21 8.63
C GLN A 107 -0.19 -18.89 9.65
N GLU A 108 0.83 -18.19 10.16
CA GLU A 108 1.76 -18.70 11.20
C GLU A 108 1.06 -18.88 12.56
N TYR A 109 -0.08 -18.23 12.76
CA TYR A 109 -0.85 -18.22 14.01
C TYR A 109 -2.17 -19.02 13.90
N SER A 110 -2.23 -19.96 12.97
CA SER A 110 -3.34 -20.92 12.83
C SER A 110 -3.48 -21.85 14.05
N ALA A 111 -2.38 -22.14 14.73
CA ALA A 111 -2.37 -22.88 15.98
C ALA A 111 -2.28 -21.93 17.19
N HIS A 112 -3.11 -22.17 18.22
CA HIS A 112 -3.21 -21.33 19.42
C HIS A 112 -1.87 -21.06 20.11
N TYR A 113 -0.98 -22.06 20.20
CA TYR A 113 0.29 -21.92 20.90
C TYR A 113 1.27 -20.95 20.20
N ASN A 114 1.15 -20.75 18.88
CA ASN A 114 2.00 -19.81 18.16
C ASN A 114 1.67 -18.35 18.49
N ILE A 115 0.48 -18.07 19.05
CA ILE A 115 0.09 -16.71 19.47
C ILE A 115 1.02 -16.18 20.56
N SER A 116 1.65 -17.05 21.35
CA SER A 116 2.68 -16.64 22.33
C SER A 116 3.89 -15.94 21.68
N LYS A 117 4.20 -16.19 20.40
CA LYS A 117 5.26 -15.46 19.68
C LYS A 117 4.87 -14.00 19.40
N LEU A 118 3.57 -13.76 19.24
CA LEU A 118 3.02 -12.44 19.01
C LEU A 118 2.99 -11.63 20.31
N LEU A 119 2.59 -12.28 21.42
CA LEU A 119 2.30 -11.65 22.70
C LEU A 119 3.38 -11.83 23.77
N GLY A 120 4.38 -12.66 23.53
CA GLY A 120 5.28 -13.11 24.57
C GLY A 120 4.72 -14.25 25.41
N SER A 121 5.64 -14.98 26.03
CA SER A 121 5.33 -15.97 27.06
C SER A 121 5.23 -15.30 28.43
N PRO A 122 4.38 -15.82 29.35
CA PRO A 122 4.38 -15.37 30.74
C PRO A 122 5.75 -15.56 31.42
N PRO A 123 6.08 -14.72 32.41
CA PRO A 123 7.31 -14.88 33.18
C PRO A 123 7.42 -16.30 33.76
N GLY A 124 8.57 -16.95 33.57
CA GLY A 124 8.82 -18.31 34.03
C GLY A 124 8.44 -19.43 33.04
N TYR A 125 7.87 -19.11 31.88
CA TYR A 125 7.64 -20.06 30.80
C TYR A 125 8.79 -20.04 29.78
N VAL A 126 8.99 -21.17 29.08
CA VAL A 126 9.95 -21.26 27.97
C VAL A 126 9.60 -20.21 26.91
N GLY A 127 10.60 -19.44 26.47
CA GLY A 127 10.43 -18.33 25.52
C GLY A 127 10.14 -16.98 26.16
N GLY A 128 10.18 -16.84 27.49
CA GLY A 128 10.05 -15.54 28.17
C GLY A 128 11.13 -14.51 27.80
N GLU A 129 12.27 -14.96 27.26
CA GLU A 129 13.33 -14.08 26.73
C GLU A 129 13.06 -13.60 25.29
N ILE A 130 12.11 -14.23 24.57
CA ILE A 130 11.78 -13.84 23.21
C ILE A 130 10.90 -12.60 23.27
N ARG A 131 11.43 -11.50 22.74
CA ARG A 131 10.70 -10.24 22.61
C ARG A 131 9.42 -10.45 21.76
N PRO A 132 8.24 -10.07 22.27
CA PRO A 132 7.00 -10.15 21.52
C PRO A 132 7.05 -9.34 20.24
N LEU A 133 6.50 -9.85 19.14
CA LEU A 133 6.44 -9.10 17.88
C LEU A 133 5.66 -7.78 18.04
N LEU A 134 4.62 -7.76 18.88
CA LEU A 134 3.79 -6.57 19.13
C LEU A 134 4.28 -5.69 20.30
N ALA A 135 5.50 -5.89 20.82
CA ALA A 135 6.04 -4.99 21.84
C ALA A 135 6.10 -3.52 21.35
N GLN A 136 5.94 -2.54 22.25
CA GLN A 136 5.88 -1.11 21.90
C GLN A 136 7.08 -0.66 21.04
N GLU A 137 8.29 -1.05 21.43
CA GLU A 137 9.52 -0.76 20.67
C GLU A 137 9.43 -1.19 19.21
N ASN A 138 8.78 -2.34 18.95
CA ASN A 138 8.61 -2.86 17.61
C ASN A 138 7.62 -2.06 16.77
N LEU A 139 6.60 -1.46 17.39
CA LEU A 139 5.63 -0.59 16.74
C LEU A 139 6.24 0.79 16.44
N ASP A 140 7.01 1.33 17.38
CA ASP A 140 7.56 2.68 17.33
C ASP A 140 8.75 2.83 16.39
N ARG A 141 9.52 1.76 16.18
CA ARG A 141 10.81 1.80 15.46
C ARG A 141 10.76 2.49 14.10
N HIS A 142 9.64 2.34 13.38
CA HIS A 142 9.51 2.81 12.01
C HIS A 142 9.31 4.32 11.95
N HIS A 143 8.55 4.86 12.91
CA HIS A 143 8.40 6.28 13.09
C HIS A 143 9.73 6.94 13.47
N GLN A 144 10.38 6.40 14.51
CA GLN A 144 11.65 6.91 15.01
C GLN A 144 12.71 6.94 13.91
N LYS A 145 12.81 5.85 13.15
CA LYS A 145 13.73 5.78 12.01
C LYS A 145 13.36 6.77 10.90
N ALA A 146 12.08 7.08 10.67
CA ALA A 146 11.67 8.08 9.70
C ALA A 146 12.10 9.49 10.14
N LEU A 147 11.95 9.82 11.43
CA LEU A 147 12.41 11.09 12.00
C LEU A 147 13.94 11.23 11.90
N GLU A 148 14.68 10.17 12.27
CA GLU A 148 16.15 10.15 12.17
C GLU A 148 16.65 10.40 10.74
N ASN A 149 15.99 9.81 9.74
CA ASN A 149 16.36 9.97 8.34
C ASN A 149 15.70 11.17 7.66
N GLN A 150 14.83 11.90 8.36
CA GLN A 150 14.02 13.00 7.84
C GLN A 150 13.20 12.60 6.59
N THR A 151 12.60 11.41 6.62
CA THR A 151 11.85 10.84 5.50
C THR A 151 10.34 10.77 5.77
N GLY A 152 9.55 10.78 4.68
CA GLY A 152 8.10 10.60 4.72
C GLY A 152 7.31 11.78 5.28
N LEU A 153 5.98 11.67 5.20
CA LEU A 153 5.05 12.71 5.65
C LEU A 153 5.11 13.01 7.15
N VAL A 154 5.63 12.09 7.98
CA VAL A 154 5.83 12.33 9.43
C VAL A 154 6.99 13.30 9.72
N SER A 155 7.93 13.44 8.78
CA SER A 155 9.11 14.32 8.92
C SER A 155 9.01 15.58 8.05
N GLU A 156 8.08 15.62 7.09
CA GLU A 156 7.90 16.75 6.17
C GLU A 156 7.39 18.00 6.89
N ALA A 157 8.14 19.09 6.83
CA ALA A 157 7.76 20.37 7.43
C ALA A 157 6.46 20.89 6.81
N GLY A 158 5.47 21.23 7.65
CA GLY A 158 4.16 21.71 7.20
C GLY A 158 3.16 20.61 6.84
N SER A 159 3.57 19.34 6.86
CA SER A 159 2.64 18.20 6.82
C SER A 159 1.76 18.20 8.07
N LYS A 160 0.49 17.80 7.90
CA LYS A 160 -0.41 17.61 9.05
C LYS A 160 0.08 16.49 9.99
N LEU A 161 0.72 15.45 9.46
CA LEU A 161 1.23 14.34 10.27
C LEU A 161 2.41 14.77 11.15
N SER A 162 3.35 15.56 10.63
CA SER A 162 4.44 16.11 11.46
C SER A 162 3.95 17.07 12.53
N THR A 163 2.78 17.71 12.31
CA THR A 163 2.11 18.52 13.35
C THR A 163 1.42 17.66 14.41
N MET A 164 0.82 16.53 14.02
CA MET A 164 0.18 15.58 14.94
C MET A 164 1.19 14.76 15.75
N PHE A 165 2.36 14.50 15.18
CA PHE A 165 3.48 13.76 15.77
C PHE A 165 4.75 14.61 15.73
N PRO A 166 4.86 15.64 16.59
CA PRO A 166 6.08 16.45 16.67
C PRO A 166 7.29 15.59 17.05
N ALA A 167 8.47 15.92 16.52
CA ALA A 167 9.70 15.15 16.77
C ALA A 167 10.10 15.06 18.25
N ASP A 168 9.69 16.03 19.07
CA ASP A 168 9.94 16.06 20.52
C ASP A 168 8.84 15.34 21.34
N SER A 169 7.91 14.64 20.67
CA SER A 169 6.82 13.89 21.32
C SER A 169 7.18 12.42 21.48
N ASP A 170 6.77 11.82 22.60
CA ASP A 170 6.83 10.37 22.80
C ASP A 170 5.79 9.58 21.98
N ARG A 171 5.00 10.26 21.13
CA ARG A 171 3.97 9.64 20.29
C ARG A 171 4.57 9.17 18.97
N ASN A 172 4.52 7.86 18.73
CA ASN A 172 4.99 7.25 17.49
C ASN A 172 3.81 6.69 16.69
N LEU A 173 3.63 7.17 15.46
CA LEU A 173 2.70 6.59 14.50
C LEU A 173 3.21 5.22 14.03
N SER A 174 2.39 4.17 14.12
CA SER A 174 2.74 2.85 13.59
C SER A 174 1.79 2.40 12.47
N ILE A 175 2.26 1.54 11.57
CA ILE A 175 1.42 0.81 10.60
C ILE A 175 1.59 -0.68 10.87
N ILE A 176 0.48 -1.38 11.09
CA ILE A 176 0.47 -2.81 11.39
C ILE A 176 -0.40 -3.53 10.37
N LEU A 177 0.18 -4.56 9.75
CA LEU A 177 -0.48 -5.40 8.76
C LEU A 177 -0.71 -6.80 9.30
N PHE A 178 -1.97 -7.21 9.46
CA PHE A 178 -2.38 -8.59 9.70
C PHE A 178 -2.80 -9.22 8.37
N ASP A 179 -1.91 -10.02 7.80
CA ASP A 179 -2.06 -10.56 6.44
C ASP A 179 -2.70 -11.94 6.47
N GLU A 180 -3.72 -12.16 5.63
CA GLU A 180 -4.52 -13.41 5.55
C GLU A 180 -5.22 -13.78 6.88
N ILE A 181 -5.94 -12.82 7.47
CA ILE A 181 -6.55 -12.96 8.81
C ILE A 181 -7.49 -14.16 8.94
N GLU A 182 -8.12 -14.62 7.86
CA GLU A 182 -8.99 -15.79 7.85
C GLU A 182 -8.26 -17.10 8.19
N LYS A 183 -6.93 -17.11 8.11
CA LYS A 183 -6.09 -18.28 8.43
C LYS A 183 -5.68 -18.35 9.90
N ALA A 184 -5.88 -17.28 10.67
CA ALA A 184 -5.52 -17.24 12.07
C ALA A 184 -6.49 -18.00 12.96
N HIS A 185 -6.00 -18.42 14.11
CA HIS A 185 -6.81 -19.00 15.17
C HIS A 185 -7.79 -17.96 15.77
N PRO A 186 -9.03 -18.32 16.15
CA PRO A 186 -10.02 -17.38 16.72
C PRO A 186 -9.53 -16.56 17.92
N LYS A 187 -8.62 -17.10 18.73
CA LYS A 187 -7.98 -16.36 19.84
C LYS A 187 -7.24 -15.10 19.37
N LEU A 188 -6.68 -15.09 18.16
CA LEU A 188 -6.10 -13.88 17.59
C LEU A 188 -7.17 -12.85 17.25
N TRP A 189 -8.34 -13.27 16.77
CA TRP A 189 -9.46 -12.35 16.51
C TRP A 189 -9.96 -11.70 17.80
N ASN A 190 -10.07 -12.47 18.89
CA ASN A 190 -10.48 -11.93 20.20
C ASN A 190 -9.47 -10.91 20.75
N LEU A 191 -8.17 -11.16 20.56
CA LEU A 191 -7.14 -10.19 20.91
C LEU A 191 -7.30 -8.91 20.09
N LEU A 192 -7.48 -9.05 18.77
CA LEU A 192 -7.67 -7.92 17.88
C LEU A 192 -8.93 -7.13 18.22
N LEU A 193 -10.03 -7.79 18.60
CA LEU A 193 -11.23 -7.11 19.11
C LEU A 193 -10.87 -6.17 20.26
N GLY A 194 -10.18 -6.66 21.29
CA GLY A 194 -9.75 -5.81 22.42
C GLY A 194 -8.90 -4.62 21.95
N ILE A 195 -7.93 -4.85 21.06
CA ILE A 195 -7.10 -3.76 20.52
C ILE A 195 -7.93 -2.73 19.74
N LEU A 196 -8.91 -3.17 18.95
CA LEU A 196 -9.77 -2.29 18.14
C LEU A 196 -10.81 -1.53 19.00
N GLU A 197 -11.08 -2.01 20.21
CA GLU A 197 -12.02 -1.41 21.17
C GLU A 197 -11.34 -0.47 22.16
N ASP A 198 -10.30 -0.95 22.84
CA ASP A 198 -9.66 -0.27 23.98
C ASP A 198 -8.34 0.40 23.61
N GLY A 199 -7.87 0.20 22.37
CA GLY A 199 -6.62 0.79 21.87
C GLY A 199 -5.36 0.33 22.59
N THR A 200 -5.46 -0.58 23.56
CA THR A 200 -4.36 -1.05 24.39
C THR A 200 -4.45 -2.56 24.57
N VAL A 201 -3.32 -3.19 24.89
CA VAL A 201 -3.31 -4.62 25.22
C VAL A 201 -2.19 -4.94 26.20
N VAL A 202 -2.48 -5.83 27.14
CA VAL A 202 -1.47 -6.41 28.02
C VAL A 202 -0.93 -7.68 27.38
N LEU A 203 0.37 -7.68 27.13
CA LEU A 203 1.10 -8.80 26.56
C LEU A 203 1.30 -9.93 27.57
N GLY A 204 1.67 -11.11 27.08
CA GLY A 204 1.92 -12.28 27.91
C GLY A 204 3.03 -12.08 28.93
N ASN A 205 4.03 -11.24 28.61
CA ASN A 205 5.12 -10.85 29.50
C ASN A 205 4.74 -9.72 30.50
N ASN A 206 3.46 -9.36 30.60
CA ASN A 206 2.90 -8.26 31.41
C ASN A 206 3.31 -6.85 30.96
N GLU A 207 3.84 -6.67 29.75
CA GLU A 207 4.03 -5.34 29.16
C GLU A 207 2.71 -4.82 28.60
N GLU A 208 2.39 -3.55 28.87
CA GLU A 208 1.28 -2.86 28.23
C GLU A 208 1.76 -2.23 26.92
N VAL A 209 0.95 -2.36 25.86
CA VAL A 209 1.24 -1.80 24.54
C VAL A 209 0.09 -0.93 24.09
N ASP A 210 0.42 0.26 23.61
CA ASP A 210 -0.50 1.27 23.12
C ASP A 210 -0.59 1.23 21.58
N PHE A 211 -1.80 0.96 21.09
CA PHE A 211 -2.17 0.94 19.68
C PHE A 211 -2.96 2.19 19.26
N ARG A 212 -3.25 3.13 20.16
CA ARG A 212 -4.03 4.35 19.87
C ARG A 212 -3.37 5.24 18.83
N GLN A 213 -2.05 5.13 18.65
CA GLN A 213 -1.28 5.81 17.59
C GLN A 213 -1.01 4.91 16.36
N SER A 214 -1.87 3.92 16.11
CA SER A 214 -1.63 2.93 15.05
C SER A 214 -2.65 2.99 13.92
N ILE A 215 -2.17 2.76 12.71
CA ILE A 215 -2.97 2.38 11.55
C ILE A 215 -2.96 0.85 11.49
N ILE A 216 -4.11 0.22 11.71
CA ILE A 216 -4.25 -1.25 11.71
C ILE A 216 -4.94 -1.68 10.41
N ILE A 217 -4.27 -2.53 9.64
CA ILE A 217 -4.75 -3.02 8.36
C ILE A 217 -4.81 -4.54 8.39
N LEU A 218 -5.99 -5.09 8.08
CA LEU A 218 -6.19 -6.52 7.90
C LEU A 218 -6.35 -6.82 6.42
N THR A 219 -5.74 -7.89 5.92
CA THR A 219 -6.05 -8.40 4.58
C THR A 219 -6.78 -9.74 4.69
N THR A 220 -7.72 -9.96 3.79
CA THR A 220 -8.39 -11.24 3.66
C THR A 220 -8.67 -11.59 2.20
N ASN A 221 -8.58 -12.88 1.90
CA ASN A 221 -9.02 -13.42 0.61
C ASN A 221 -10.47 -13.94 0.67
N VAL A 222 -11.18 -13.78 1.80
CA VAL A 222 -12.60 -14.14 1.93
C VAL A 222 -13.44 -13.34 0.92
N GLY A 223 -14.40 -14.02 0.29
CA GLY A 223 -15.26 -13.43 -0.73
C GLY A 223 -14.68 -13.43 -2.15
N SER A 224 -13.41 -13.79 -2.35
CA SER A 224 -12.76 -13.74 -3.68
C SER A 224 -13.49 -14.55 -4.75
N ALA A 225 -13.96 -15.75 -4.40
CA ALA A 225 -14.71 -16.60 -5.33
C ALA A 225 -16.08 -16.00 -5.70
N ALA A 226 -16.78 -15.40 -4.73
CA ALA A 226 -18.06 -14.75 -4.96
C ALA A 226 -17.91 -13.50 -5.85
N MET A 227 -16.89 -12.68 -5.59
CA MET A 227 -16.56 -11.53 -6.42
C MET A 227 -16.25 -11.94 -7.87
N GLY A 228 -15.47 -13.02 -8.06
CA GLY A 228 -15.17 -13.56 -9.38
C GLY A 228 -16.40 -14.09 -10.13
N ALA A 229 -17.32 -14.74 -9.43
CA ALA A 229 -18.56 -15.27 -10.03
C ALA A 229 -19.48 -14.16 -10.55
N HIS A 230 -19.64 -13.06 -9.80
CA HIS A 230 -20.42 -11.90 -10.23
C HIS A 230 -19.85 -11.24 -11.49
N LEU A 231 -18.52 -11.16 -11.61
CA LEU A 231 -17.86 -10.67 -12.82
C LEU A 231 -18.07 -11.60 -14.03
N ALA A 232 -18.01 -12.92 -13.83
CA ALA A 232 -18.22 -13.88 -14.90
C ALA A 232 -19.68 -13.88 -15.41
N GLN A 233 -20.66 -13.76 -14.51
CA GLN A 233 -22.08 -13.70 -14.87
C GLN A 233 -22.42 -12.43 -15.68
N ASN A 234 -21.83 -11.29 -15.31
CA ASN A 234 -22.06 -10.02 -16.01
C ASN A 234 -21.34 -9.94 -17.38
N ASN A 235 -20.29 -10.73 -17.62
CA ASN A 235 -19.65 -10.82 -18.93
C ASN A 235 -20.40 -11.72 -19.94
N ILE A 236 -21.27 -12.62 -19.47
CA ILE A 236 -21.98 -13.60 -20.33
C ILE A 236 -23.33 -13.07 -20.82
N GLY A 237 -23.88 -12.01 -20.20
CA GLY A 237 -25.16 -11.41 -20.59
C GLY A 237 -25.04 -9.91 -20.93
N PHE A 238 -25.17 -9.57 -22.21
CA PHE A 238 -25.54 -8.25 -22.76
C PHE A 238 -25.33 -7.02 -21.84
N SER A 239 -24.16 -6.39 -21.92
CA SER A 239 -23.80 -5.16 -21.22
C SER A 239 -24.31 -3.89 -21.92
N SER A 240 -25.62 -3.77 -22.06
CA SER A 240 -26.25 -2.51 -22.48
C SER A 240 -27.05 -1.90 -21.33
N GLY A 241 -26.38 -1.35 -20.31
CA GLY A 241 -27.01 -0.46 -19.33
C GLY A 241 -26.57 -0.53 -17.86
N ILE A 242 -25.68 -1.45 -17.47
CA ILE A 242 -25.15 -1.47 -16.09
C ILE A 242 -23.97 -0.50 -16.00
N THR A 243 -24.06 0.51 -15.13
CA THR A 243 -22.95 1.43 -14.86
C THR A 243 -21.87 0.73 -14.05
N THR A 244 -20.62 1.19 -14.19
CA THR A 244 -19.48 0.65 -13.41
C THR A 244 -19.71 0.80 -11.90
N GLU A 245 -20.41 1.86 -11.49
CA GLU A 245 -20.76 2.10 -10.09
C GLU A 245 -21.65 1.02 -9.51
N LYS A 246 -22.68 0.61 -10.25
CA LYS A 246 -23.62 -0.42 -9.79
C LYS A 246 -22.94 -1.80 -9.72
N MET A 247 -22.09 -2.11 -10.71
CA MET A 247 -21.35 -3.36 -10.71
C MET A 247 -20.42 -3.49 -9.50
N ASP A 248 -19.72 -2.41 -9.14
CA ASP A 248 -18.81 -2.45 -7.99
C ASP A 248 -19.58 -2.52 -6.66
N GLN A 249 -20.77 -1.90 -6.57
CA GLN A 249 -21.66 -2.07 -5.41
C GLN A 249 -22.09 -3.54 -5.25
N ASP A 250 -22.50 -4.20 -6.34
CA ASP A 250 -22.88 -5.61 -6.30
C ASP A 250 -21.71 -6.51 -5.84
N ILE A 251 -20.49 -6.20 -6.27
CA ILE A 251 -19.26 -6.91 -5.86
C ILE A 251 -18.97 -6.68 -4.37
N GLU A 252 -19.10 -5.44 -3.89
CA GLU A 252 -18.94 -5.11 -2.47
C GLU A 252 -19.95 -5.85 -1.59
N GLU A 253 -21.22 -5.87 -1.98
CA GLU A 253 -22.27 -6.60 -1.27
C GLU A 253 -22.01 -8.11 -1.24
N ALA A 254 -21.57 -8.68 -2.36
CA ALA A 254 -21.22 -10.09 -2.44
C ALA A 254 -20.02 -10.44 -1.54
N ALA A 255 -18.96 -9.62 -1.57
CA ALA A 255 -17.80 -9.78 -0.71
C ALA A 255 -18.19 -9.72 0.77
N MET A 256 -18.97 -8.71 1.15
CA MET A 256 -19.45 -8.50 2.51
C MET A 256 -20.31 -9.66 3.01
N ARG A 257 -21.17 -10.22 2.16
CA ARG A 257 -22.01 -11.38 2.47
C ARG A 257 -21.16 -12.60 2.84
N GLU A 258 -20.05 -12.83 2.13
CA GLU A 258 -19.12 -13.92 2.45
C GLU A 258 -18.28 -13.62 3.71
N ALA A 259 -17.81 -12.38 3.89
CA ALA A 259 -17.11 -11.99 5.12
C ALA A 259 -17.96 -12.24 6.38
N LYS A 260 -19.24 -11.88 6.34
CA LYS A 260 -20.18 -12.09 7.46
C LYS A 260 -20.43 -13.57 7.82
N LYS A 261 -20.05 -14.51 6.95
CA LYS A 261 -20.12 -15.95 7.26
C LYS A 261 -18.86 -16.45 7.99
N VAL A 262 -17.74 -15.76 7.83
CA VAL A 262 -16.43 -16.16 8.36
C VAL A 262 -16.09 -15.38 9.62
N PHE A 263 -16.26 -14.05 9.57
CA PHE A 263 -15.94 -13.17 10.67
C PHE A 263 -17.19 -12.83 11.49
N PRO A 264 -17.07 -12.77 12.83
CA PRO A 264 -18.16 -12.31 13.67
C PRO A 264 -18.59 -10.88 13.33
N PHE A 265 -19.86 -10.56 13.52
CA PHE A 265 -20.38 -9.21 13.22
C PHE A 265 -19.74 -8.14 14.09
N GLU A 266 -19.48 -8.45 15.37
CA GLU A 266 -18.77 -7.58 16.29
C GLU A 266 -17.34 -7.27 15.83
N PHE A 267 -16.73 -8.12 15.00
CA PHE A 267 -15.40 -7.88 14.43
C PHE A 267 -15.47 -6.94 13.24
N ILE A 268 -16.36 -7.23 12.28
CA ILE A 268 -16.52 -6.44 11.06
C ILE A 268 -16.89 -4.99 11.38
N ASN A 269 -17.77 -4.78 12.37
CA ASN A 269 -18.27 -3.44 12.71
C ASN A 269 -17.26 -2.56 13.47
N ARG A 270 -16.03 -3.05 13.74
CA ARG A 270 -14.99 -2.26 14.42
C ARG A 270 -14.05 -1.53 13.47
N PHE A 271 -14.06 -1.90 12.19
CA PHE A 271 -13.26 -1.25 11.17
C PHE A 271 -13.90 0.06 10.74
N ASP A 272 -13.09 1.10 10.64
CA ASP A 272 -13.52 2.39 10.09
C ASP A 272 -13.88 2.26 8.62
N ASP A 273 -13.12 1.44 7.88
CA ASP A 273 -13.37 1.16 6.47
C ASP A 273 -13.12 -0.29 6.07
N ILE A 274 -13.97 -0.77 5.17
CA ILE A 274 -13.78 -2.04 4.49
C ILE A 274 -13.59 -1.74 3.01
N ILE A 275 -12.39 -2.06 2.51
CA ILE A 275 -11.94 -1.71 1.16
C ILE A 275 -11.85 -2.98 0.32
N THR A 276 -12.61 -3.02 -0.77
CA THR A 276 -12.66 -4.16 -1.70
C THR A 276 -11.74 -3.94 -2.90
N TYR A 277 -11.07 -5.02 -3.30
CA TYR A 277 -10.15 -5.06 -4.42
C TYR A 277 -10.67 -6.05 -5.47
N HIS A 278 -10.57 -5.61 -6.72
CA HIS A 278 -11.14 -6.31 -7.86
C HIS A 278 -10.07 -7.14 -8.55
N THR A 279 -10.49 -8.16 -9.31
CA THR A 279 -9.58 -8.91 -10.18
C THR A 279 -8.94 -7.98 -11.21
N LEU A 280 -7.66 -8.23 -11.50
CA LEU A 280 -6.92 -7.43 -12.48
C LEU A 280 -7.33 -7.81 -13.89
N LYS A 281 -7.56 -6.80 -14.74
CA LYS A 281 -7.74 -6.97 -16.19
C LYS A 281 -6.38 -7.09 -16.87
N GLN A 282 -6.35 -7.61 -18.09
CA GLN A 282 -5.11 -7.74 -18.87
C GLN A 282 -4.39 -6.38 -19.04
N THR A 283 -5.14 -5.29 -19.24
CA THR A 283 -4.59 -3.93 -19.30
C THR A 283 -3.86 -3.51 -18.03
N HIS A 284 -4.35 -3.94 -16.86
CA HIS A 284 -3.68 -3.69 -15.58
C HIS A 284 -2.38 -4.49 -15.49
N LEU A 285 -2.35 -5.72 -16.00
CA LEU A 285 -1.13 -6.55 -15.99
C LEU A 285 -0.02 -5.93 -16.84
N TYR A 286 -0.33 -5.36 -18.00
CA TYR A 286 0.65 -4.59 -18.79
C TYR A 286 1.19 -3.38 -18.02
N SER A 287 0.30 -2.63 -17.34
CA SER A 287 0.74 -1.47 -16.55
C SER A 287 1.64 -1.88 -15.37
N ILE A 288 1.35 -3.03 -14.74
CA ILE A 288 2.23 -3.60 -13.70
C ILE A 288 3.56 -4.06 -14.31
N LEU A 289 3.52 -4.67 -15.49
CA LEU A 289 4.73 -5.08 -16.21
C LEU A 289 5.60 -3.85 -16.52
N ASP A 290 5.02 -2.75 -17.00
CA ASP A 290 5.76 -1.52 -17.27
C ASP A 290 6.47 -0.98 -16.01
N ILE A 291 5.82 -1.04 -14.83
CA ILE A 291 6.46 -0.69 -13.55
C ILE A 291 7.66 -1.61 -13.26
N LEU A 292 7.51 -2.93 -13.46
CA LEU A 292 8.60 -3.89 -13.23
C LEU A 292 9.76 -3.69 -14.20
N ILE A 293 9.47 -3.43 -15.48
CA ILE A 293 10.47 -3.14 -16.51
C ILE A 293 11.22 -1.86 -16.16
N ALA A 294 10.53 -0.80 -15.75
CA ALA A 294 11.16 0.44 -15.32
C ALA A 294 12.12 0.22 -14.14
N GLN A 295 11.75 -0.62 -13.16
CA GLN A 295 12.63 -0.99 -12.06
C GLN A 295 13.87 -1.77 -12.54
N ILE A 296 13.73 -2.62 -13.56
CA ILE A 296 14.86 -3.36 -14.12
C ILE A 296 15.77 -2.45 -14.92
N HIS A 297 15.21 -1.57 -15.74
CA HIS A 297 15.94 -0.56 -16.48
C HIS A 297 16.73 0.34 -15.51
N HIS A 298 16.12 0.81 -14.42
CA HIS A 298 16.87 1.56 -13.41
C HIS A 298 18.04 0.75 -12.82
N ARG A 299 17.88 -0.56 -12.59
CA ARG A 299 18.97 -1.43 -12.15
C ARG A 299 20.03 -1.63 -13.24
N SER A 300 19.67 -1.68 -14.52
CA SER A 300 20.63 -1.81 -15.63
C SER A 300 21.53 -0.60 -15.77
N LEU A 301 21.06 0.58 -15.38
CA LEU A 301 21.84 1.81 -15.41
C LEU A 301 22.81 1.94 -14.22
N MET A 302 22.52 1.25 -13.12
CA MET A 302 23.28 1.33 -11.87
C MET A 302 24.22 0.13 -11.65
N CYS A 303 24.28 -0.81 -12.58
CA CYS A 303 25.14 -1.98 -12.46
C CYS A 303 26.60 -1.66 -12.84
N SER A 304 27.50 -2.64 -12.69
CA SER A 304 28.93 -2.48 -13.02
C SER A 304 29.20 -2.13 -14.48
N GLU A 305 28.32 -2.57 -15.39
CA GLU A 305 28.39 -2.31 -16.84
C GLU A 305 27.07 -1.67 -17.31
N PRO A 306 26.88 -0.35 -17.11
CA PRO A 306 25.60 0.31 -17.40
C PRO A 306 25.13 0.19 -18.85
N PHE A 307 23.88 -0.22 -19.07
CA PHE A 307 23.30 -0.40 -20.40
C PHE A 307 21.82 0.02 -20.45
N LEU A 308 21.36 0.38 -21.65
CA LEU A 308 19.95 0.66 -21.93
C LEU A 308 19.19 -0.64 -22.19
N LEU A 309 17.96 -0.73 -21.68
CA LEU A 309 17.10 -1.89 -21.86
C LEU A 309 15.79 -1.48 -22.52
N GLU A 310 15.51 -2.10 -23.66
CA GLU A 310 14.23 -1.99 -24.36
C GLU A 310 13.56 -3.37 -24.42
N ILE A 311 12.24 -3.40 -24.28
CA ILE A 311 11.44 -4.63 -24.37
C ILE A 311 10.30 -4.39 -25.34
N THR A 312 10.28 -5.17 -26.43
CA THR A 312 9.28 -5.04 -27.51
C THR A 312 7.87 -5.40 -27.02
N GLN A 313 6.85 -5.01 -27.79
CA GLN A 313 5.46 -5.30 -27.43
C GLN A 313 5.17 -6.81 -27.47
N GLU A 314 5.81 -7.53 -28.37
CA GLU A 314 5.77 -8.99 -28.51
C GLU A 314 6.35 -9.65 -27.25
N ALA A 315 7.53 -9.21 -26.79
CA ALA A 315 8.12 -9.68 -25.55
C ALA A 315 7.25 -9.35 -24.33
N LYS A 316 6.67 -8.15 -24.25
CA LYS A 316 5.71 -7.79 -23.18
C LYS A 316 4.49 -8.72 -23.19
N THR A 317 3.95 -9.03 -24.36
CA THR A 317 2.78 -9.91 -24.52
C THR A 317 3.09 -11.29 -23.98
N LYS A 318 4.23 -11.86 -24.39
CA LYS A 318 4.70 -13.17 -23.89
C LYS A 318 4.95 -13.18 -22.38
N LEU A 319 5.51 -12.10 -21.82
CA LEU A 319 5.72 -11.97 -20.37
C LEU A 319 4.40 -11.94 -19.60
N VAL A 320 3.38 -11.21 -20.10
CA VAL A 320 2.05 -11.17 -19.48
C VAL A 320 1.39 -12.55 -19.56
N GLU A 321 1.42 -13.20 -20.73
CA GLU A 321 0.83 -14.54 -20.90
C GLU A 321 1.46 -15.58 -19.97
N ALA A 322 2.79 -15.60 -19.86
CA ALA A 322 3.50 -16.49 -18.94
C ALA A 322 3.32 -16.11 -17.46
N GLY A 323 3.10 -14.82 -17.16
CA GLY A 323 2.99 -14.26 -15.83
C GLY A 323 1.56 -14.15 -15.27
N THR A 324 0.55 -14.52 -16.05
CA THR A 324 -0.85 -14.48 -15.65
C THR A 324 -1.31 -15.83 -15.12
N ASP A 325 -1.77 -15.85 -13.87
CA ASP A 325 -2.48 -16.99 -13.31
C ASP A 325 -3.86 -16.52 -12.80
N ILE A 326 -4.91 -17.22 -13.23
CA ILE A 326 -6.31 -16.91 -12.89
C ILE A 326 -6.53 -16.90 -11.36
N GLN A 327 -5.78 -17.70 -10.60
CA GLN A 327 -5.89 -17.82 -9.14
C GLN A 327 -4.95 -16.87 -8.37
N PHE A 328 -3.78 -16.54 -8.92
CA PHE A 328 -2.74 -15.79 -8.20
C PHE A 328 -2.55 -14.33 -8.66
N GLY A 329 -3.30 -13.87 -9.66
CA GLY A 329 -3.26 -12.48 -10.15
C GLY A 329 -1.88 -12.13 -10.72
N ALA A 330 -1.38 -10.92 -10.42
CA ALA A 330 -0.07 -10.46 -10.92
C ALA A 330 1.14 -11.04 -10.16
N ARG A 331 0.92 -11.91 -9.16
CA ARG A 331 2.00 -12.44 -8.30
C ARG A 331 3.08 -13.21 -9.08
N PRO A 332 2.75 -14.04 -10.10
CA PRO A 332 3.76 -14.75 -10.89
C PRO A 332 4.57 -13.82 -11.81
N LEU A 333 3.99 -12.70 -12.26
CA LEU A 333 4.59 -11.80 -13.25
C LEU A 333 6.01 -11.37 -12.87
N LYS A 334 6.23 -10.94 -11.62
CA LYS A 334 7.58 -10.59 -11.15
C LYS A 334 8.57 -11.75 -11.28
N ARG A 335 8.14 -12.98 -10.95
CA ARG A 335 9.00 -14.17 -11.05
C ARG A 335 9.33 -14.49 -12.50
N VAL A 336 8.36 -14.36 -13.40
CA VAL A 336 8.57 -14.56 -14.83
C VAL A 336 9.57 -13.54 -15.36
N VAL A 337 9.40 -12.26 -15.05
CA VAL A 337 10.35 -11.23 -15.48
C VAL A 337 11.76 -11.47 -14.92
N GLU A 338 11.90 -11.86 -13.64
CA GLU A 338 13.22 -12.19 -13.07
C GLU A 338 13.86 -13.41 -13.77
N LYS A 339 13.06 -14.44 -14.09
CA LYS A 339 13.55 -15.66 -14.75
C LYS A 339 13.90 -15.43 -16.23
N GLU A 340 13.02 -14.77 -16.97
CA GLU A 340 13.09 -14.68 -18.43
C GLU A 340 13.87 -13.45 -18.92
N ILE A 341 14.01 -12.41 -18.09
CA ILE A 341 14.71 -11.17 -18.46
C ILE A 341 15.98 -10.97 -17.63
N VAL A 342 15.84 -10.88 -16.31
CA VAL A 342 16.97 -10.51 -15.43
C VAL A 342 18.04 -11.61 -15.42
N THR A 343 17.63 -12.87 -15.37
CA THR A 343 18.58 -14.00 -15.32
C THR A 343 19.42 -14.08 -16.60
N PRO A 344 18.86 -14.09 -17.84
CA PRO A 344 19.66 -14.05 -19.05
C PRO A 344 20.59 -12.83 -19.14
N ILE A 345 20.08 -11.63 -18.84
CA ILE A 345 20.89 -10.40 -18.80
C ILE A 345 22.10 -10.58 -17.88
N SER A 346 21.93 -11.17 -16.69
CA SER A 346 23.05 -11.40 -15.77
C SER A 346 24.12 -12.33 -16.37
N HIS A 347 23.72 -13.35 -17.14
CA HIS A 347 24.67 -14.22 -17.83
C HIS A 347 25.40 -13.49 -18.95
N TYR A 348 24.72 -12.61 -19.69
CA TYR A 348 25.34 -11.82 -20.76
C TYR A 348 26.34 -10.78 -20.22
N ILE A 349 26.07 -10.20 -19.04
CA ILE A 349 27.03 -9.34 -18.34
C ILE A 349 28.25 -10.15 -17.89
N CYS A 350 28.04 -11.29 -17.21
CA CYS A 350 29.13 -12.13 -16.70
C CYS A 350 29.98 -12.80 -17.79
N SER A 351 29.50 -12.82 -19.04
CA SER A 351 30.23 -13.34 -20.21
C SER A 351 30.76 -12.22 -21.12
N ASP A 352 30.81 -10.98 -20.64
CA ASP A 352 31.33 -9.80 -21.34
C ASP A 352 30.65 -9.49 -22.69
N GLN A 353 29.43 -10.01 -22.91
CA GLN A 353 28.64 -9.77 -24.12
C GLN A 353 27.96 -8.40 -24.08
N ILE A 354 27.46 -8.01 -22.91
CA ILE A 354 26.95 -6.66 -22.64
C ILE A 354 28.09 -5.85 -22.07
N ARG A 355 28.29 -4.66 -22.63
CA ARG A 355 29.26 -3.67 -22.21
C ARG A 355 28.57 -2.35 -21.97
N LYS A 356 29.29 -1.47 -21.29
CA LYS A 356 28.80 -0.13 -21.06
C LYS A 356 28.40 0.61 -22.35
N GLY A 357 27.24 1.25 -22.31
CA GLY A 357 26.71 2.10 -23.39
C GLY A 357 25.96 1.34 -24.48
N ASP A 358 25.83 0.02 -24.33
CA ASP A 358 25.02 -0.80 -25.22
C ASP A 358 23.52 -0.55 -25.02
N LEU A 359 22.76 -0.73 -26.11
CA LEU A 359 21.31 -0.92 -26.07
C LEU A 359 21.01 -2.40 -26.22
N ILE A 360 20.27 -2.95 -25.26
CA ILE A 360 19.82 -4.33 -25.25
C ILE A 360 18.32 -4.35 -25.48
N THR A 361 17.92 -4.86 -26.65
CA THR A 361 16.51 -5.03 -27.02
C THR A 361 16.12 -6.48 -26.79
N VAL A 362 15.09 -6.69 -25.97
CA VAL A 362 14.47 -8.00 -25.74
C VAL A 362 13.26 -8.14 -26.65
N ASP A 363 13.30 -9.16 -27.50
CA ASP A 363 12.27 -9.47 -28.47
C ASP A 363 11.85 -10.95 -28.40
N VAL A 364 10.95 -11.40 -29.30
CA VAL A 364 10.52 -12.79 -29.41
C VAL A 364 10.74 -13.30 -30.83
N GLU A 365 11.45 -14.42 -30.96
CA GLU A 365 11.66 -15.12 -32.23
C GLU A 365 11.43 -16.62 -32.01
N ASP A 366 10.69 -17.26 -32.92
CA ASP A 366 10.29 -18.68 -32.83
C ASP A 366 9.65 -19.11 -31.50
N GLY A 367 9.00 -18.16 -30.82
CA GLY A 367 8.35 -18.38 -29.54
C GLY A 367 9.32 -18.38 -28.35
N ASP A 368 10.59 -18.05 -28.52
CA ASP A 368 11.62 -17.87 -27.49
C ASP A 368 12.02 -16.40 -27.32
N PHE A 369 12.54 -16.02 -26.15
CA PHE A 369 13.05 -14.66 -25.94
C PHE A 369 14.40 -14.51 -26.65
N LEU A 370 14.51 -13.46 -27.46
CA LEU A 370 15.72 -13.10 -28.19
C LEU A 370 16.30 -11.81 -27.62
N PHE A 371 17.61 -11.78 -27.39
CA PHE A 371 18.32 -10.59 -26.91
C PHE A 371 19.22 -10.07 -28.03
N ARG A 372 18.97 -8.84 -28.46
CA ARG A 372 19.78 -8.14 -29.47
C ARG A 372 20.58 -7.02 -28.81
N LYS A 373 21.80 -6.83 -29.28
CA LYS A 373 22.70 -5.78 -28.81
C LYS A 373 23.02 -4.81 -29.93
N GLU A 374 22.87 -3.53 -29.64
CA GLU A 374 23.44 -2.44 -30.43
C GLU A 374 24.56 -1.77 -29.63
N THR A 375 25.74 -1.69 -30.23
CA THR A 375 26.94 -1.28 -29.49
C THR A 375 27.11 0.23 -29.49
N GLY A 376 27.33 0.81 -28.30
CA GLY A 376 27.72 2.22 -28.17
C GLY A 376 26.64 3.22 -28.61
N VAL A 377 25.37 2.89 -28.42
CA VAL A 377 24.22 3.75 -28.76
C VAL A 377 24.17 5.00 -27.87
N THR A 378 24.82 4.97 -26.70
CA THR A 378 24.86 6.11 -25.78
C THR A 378 26.22 6.24 -25.12
N SER A 379 26.69 7.48 -24.99
CA SER A 379 27.96 7.81 -24.32
C SER A 379 27.85 7.77 -22.79
N TRP A 380 29.00 7.71 -22.10
CA TRP A 380 29.07 7.82 -20.62
C TRP A 380 28.41 9.12 -20.12
N GLU A 381 28.69 10.23 -20.81
CA GLU A 381 28.20 11.56 -20.45
C GLU A 381 26.67 11.67 -20.63
N GLU A 382 26.12 11.05 -21.68
CA GLU A 382 24.68 10.97 -21.88
C GLU A 382 24.02 10.09 -20.81
N LEU A 383 24.59 8.92 -20.49
CA LEU A 383 24.10 8.06 -19.41
C LEU A 383 24.15 8.74 -18.04
N GLU A 384 25.20 9.51 -17.74
CA GLU A 384 25.32 10.30 -16.51
C GLU A 384 24.41 11.54 -16.50
N SER A 385 24.20 12.17 -17.65
CA SER A 385 23.30 13.34 -17.79
C SER A 385 21.84 12.98 -17.55
N LEU A 386 21.48 11.71 -17.72
CA LEU A 386 20.19 11.21 -17.30
C LEU A 386 20.00 11.25 -15.77
N GLY A 387 21.08 11.43 -14.99
CA GLY A 387 21.07 11.83 -13.58
C GLY A 387 20.35 10.85 -12.66
N PRO A 388 20.20 11.14 -11.35
CA PRO A 388 19.41 10.30 -10.47
C PRO A 388 17.95 10.43 -10.91
N PHE A 389 17.45 9.40 -11.61
CA PHE A 389 16.14 9.42 -12.23
C PHE A 389 15.04 9.66 -11.18
N PRO A 390 14.31 10.79 -11.24
CA PRO A 390 13.11 10.95 -10.44
C PRO A 390 12.05 10.01 -11.03
N GLU A 391 11.39 9.24 -10.17
CA GLU A 391 10.30 8.34 -10.54
C GLU A 391 9.20 9.01 -11.40
N ALA A 392 9.14 10.33 -11.47
CA ALA A 392 8.08 11.12 -12.08
C ALA A 392 8.13 11.27 -13.62
N LYS A 393 9.19 10.84 -14.31
CA LYS A 393 9.45 11.31 -15.70
C LYS A 393 9.20 10.34 -16.86
N TRP A 394 8.52 9.22 -16.67
CA TRP A 394 8.28 8.29 -17.79
C TRP A 394 6.84 8.35 -18.29
N ALA A 395 6.51 9.42 -18.99
CA ALA A 395 5.36 9.47 -19.89
C ALA A 395 5.69 8.70 -21.18
N LYS A 396 4.67 8.10 -21.81
CA LYS A 396 4.73 7.32 -23.07
C LYS A 396 5.42 8.04 -24.25
N GLU A 397 5.64 9.34 -24.15
CA GLU A 397 6.11 10.21 -25.21
C GLU A 397 7.64 10.42 -25.22
N ASP A 398 8.34 10.09 -24.12
CA ASP A 398 9.78 10.37 -23.98
C ASP A 398 10.70 9.29 -24.57
N LEU A 399 10.15 8.16 -25.05
CA LEU A 399 10.98 7.10 -25.60
C LEU A 399 11.40 7.31 -27.05
N GLY A 400 10.85 8.27 -27.80
CA GLY A 400 11.51 8.79 -29.02
C GLY A 400 11.99 7.78 -30.06
N VAL A 401 11.57 6.52 -30.02
CA VAL A 401 11.87 5.50 -31.02
C VAL A 401 10.90 5.73 -32.17
N LYS A 402 11.44 6.15 -33.30
CA LYS A 402 10.74 6.18 -34.58
C LYS A 402 10.42 4.78 -35.06
#